data_AF-A0A6G3XDC6-F1
#
_entry.id   AF-A0A6G3XDC6-F1
#
_cell.length_a   1.000
_cell.length_b   1.000
_cell.length_c   1.000
_cell.angle_alpha   90.00
_cell.angle_beta   90.00
_cell.angle_gamma   90.00
#
_symmetry.space_group_name_H-M   'P 1'
#
loop_
_entity.id
_entity.type
_entity.pdbx_description
1 polymer ?
#
loop_
_entity_poly.entity_id
_entity_poly.type
_entity_poly.pdbx_seq_one_letter_code
_entity_poly.pdbx_strand_id
1 'polypeptide(L)'
;EYLEKHWEEPDEGIWEVRGPRRHFVHSKVMAWVAVDRTIKLVESGDVEGPLERWYQLRDDIHRDVCERGYDKERNTFTQSYGSKEL
;
A
#
# COMPACT_ATOMS: atom_id res chain seq x y z
N GLU A 1 -1.22 8.17 11.51
CA GLU A 1 -2.58 7.89 12.01
C GLU A 1 -3.62 7.47 10.97
N TYR A 2 -4.02 8.30 9.99
CA TYR A 2 -5.10 7.94 9.06
C TYR A 2 -4.79 6.71 8.22
N LEU A 3 -3.62 6.70 7.55
CA LEU A 3 -3.18 5.58 6.71
C LEU A 3 -3.19 4.25 7.48
N GLU A 4 -2.67 4.24 8.69
CA GLU A 4 -2.58 3.04 9.53
C GLU A 4 -3.94 2.39 9.80
N LYS A 5 -5.00 3.19 9.81
CA LYS A 5 -6.37 2.73 10.08
C LYS A 5 -7.15 2.33 8.83
N HIS A 6 -6.80 2.89 7.66
CA HIS A 6 -7.64 2.79 6.46
C HIS A 6 -6.92 2.18 5.26
N TRP A 7 -5.60 1.93 5.32
CA TRP A 7 -4.85 1.40 4.18
C TRP A 7 -5.36 0.03 3.73
N GLU A 8 -6.06 -0.72 4.58
CA GLU A 8 -6.64 -2.02 4.24
C GLU A 8 -7.97 -1.87 3.47
N GLU A 9 -8.64 -0.73 3.52
CA GLU A 9 -9.96 -0.55 2.88
C GLU A 9 -9.88 -0.56 1.35
N PRO A 10 -10.88 -1.09 0.63
CA PRO A 10 -10.92 -0.98 -0.83
C PRO A 10 -11.19 0.48 -1.24
N ASP A 11 -10.83 0.88 -2.45
CA ASP A 11 -11.02 2.24 -2.97
C ASP A 11 -11.38 2.22 -4.46
N GLU A 12 -11.52 3.40 -5.06
CA GLU A 12 -11.82 3.62 -6.47
C GLU A 12 -10.55 3.66 -7.36
N GLY A 13 -9.36 3.54 -6.78
CA GLY A 13 -8.09 3.68 -7.48
C GLY A 13 -7.80 5.11 -7.94
N ILE A 14 -6.59 5.36 -8.46
CA ILE A 14 -6.18 6.70 -8.95
C ILE A 14 -6.97 7.18 -10.17
N TRP A 15 -7.64 6.27 -10.86
CA TRP A 15 -8.44 6.56 -12.04
C TRP A 15 -9.91 6.72 -11.72
N GLU A 16 -10.29 6.68 -10.44
CA GLU A 16 -11.69 6.73 -9.98
C GLU A 16 -12.57 5.76 -10.78
N VAL A 17 -12.13 4.50 -10.84
CA VAL A 17 -12.72 3.45 -11.66
C VAL A 17 -14.19 3.32 -11.30
N ARG A 18 -15.05 3.47 -12.31
CA ARG A 18 -16.50 3.28 -12.15
C ARG A 18 -16.80 1.82 -11.89
N GLY A 19 -17.32 1.51 -10.70
CA GLY A 19 -17.66 0.15 -10.33
C GLY A 19 -17.59 -0.06 -8.82
N PRO A 20 -17.55 -1.32 -8.36
CA PRO A 20 -17.32 -1.60 -6.94
C PRO A 20 -15.92 -1.17 -6.53
N ARG A 21 -15.78 -0.67 -5.29
CA ARG A 21 -14.48 -0.44 -4.66
C ARG A 21 -13.68 -1.73 -4.64
N ARG A 22 -12.37 -1.65 -4.89
CA ARG A 22 -11.45 -2.81 -4.89
C ARG A 22 -10.17 -2.48 -4.14
N HIS A 23 -9.43 -3.50 -3.73
CA HIS A 23 -8.05 -3.32 -3.28
C HIS A 23 -7.15 -3.15 -4.50
N PHE A 24 -7.09 -1.94 -5.04
CA PHE A 24 -6.21 -1.62 -6.16
C PHE A 24 -4.75 -1.68 -5.70
N VAL A 25 -3.92 -2.42 -6.44
CA VAL A 25 -2.51 -2.64 -6.08
C VAL A 25 -1.77 -1.30 -6.02
N HIS A 26 -2.04 -0.42 -6.99
CA HIS A 26 -1.47 0.93 -6.99
C HIS A 26 -1.78 1.69 -5.69
N SER A 27 -3.04 1.68 -5.22
CA SER A 27 -3.43 2.38 -4.00
C SER A 27 -2.69 1.85 -2.76
N LYS A 28 -2.54 0.52 -2.66
CA LYS A 28 -1.78 -0.13 -1.57
C LYS A 28 -0.30 0.20 -1.62
N VAL A 29 0.30 0.19 -2.81
CA VAL A 29 1.70 0.63 -3.01
C VAL A 29 1.88 2.09 -2.63
N MET A 30 0.94 2.98 -2.95
CA MET A 30 1.03 4.38 -2.55
C MET A 30 0.90 4.57 -1.03
N ALA A 31 0.09 3.75 -0.35
CA ALA A 31 0.07 3.72 1.12
C ALA A 31 1.43 3.29 1.69
N TRP A 32 2.05 2.26 1.11
CA TRP A 32 3.41 1.83 1.48
C TRP A 32 4.44 2.94 1.28
N VAL A 33 4.43 3.61 0.11
CA VAL A 33 5.34 4.72 -0.19
C VAL A 33 5.17 5.86 0.82
N ALA A 34 3.93 6.18 1.19
CA ALA A 34 3.68 7.23 2.17
C ALA A 34 4.30 6.91 3.54
N VAL A 35 4.18 5.66 4.00
CA VAL A 35 4.83 5.21 5.25
C VAL A 35 6.36 5.25 5.12
N ASP A 36 6.93 4.71 4.03
CA ASP A 36 8.38 4.71 3.79
C ASP A 36 8.98 6.12 3.75
N ARG A 37 8.30 7.07 3.10
CA ARG A 37 8.74 8.47 3.05
C ARG A 37 8.62 9.16 4.41
N THR A 38 7.60 8.81 5.20
CA THR A 38 7.43 9.34 6.56
C THR A 38 8.54 8.84 7.48
N ILE A 39 8.91 7.56 7.42
CA ILE A 39 10.06 7.00 8.15
C ILE A 39 11.33 7.80 7.84
N LYS A 40 11.61 8.04 6.56
CA LYS A 40 12.82 8.79 6.15
C LYS A 40 12.86 10.22 6.69
N LEU A 41 11.72 10.88 6.81
CA LEU A 41 11.62 12.21 7.42
C LEU A 41 11.90 12.19 8.93
N VAL A 42 11.54 11.10 9.62
CA VAL A 42 11.89 10.96 11.05
C VAL A 42 13.38 10.64 11.20
N GLU A 43 13.91 9.75 10.35
CA GLU A 43 15.34 9.40 10.38
C GLU A 43 16.25 10.59 10.05
N SER A 44 15.80 11.52 9.19
CA SER A 44 16.54 12.76 8.90
C SER A 44 16.49 13.77 10.06
N GLY A 45 15.60 13.58 11.04
CA GLY A 45 15.36 14.53 12.12
C GLY A 45 14.49 15.72 11.72
N ASP A 46 13.87 15.70 10.53
CA ASP A 46 12.98 16.78 10.08
C ASP A 46 11.64 16.77 10.84
N VAL A 47 11.22 15.60 11.32
CA VAL A 47 9.98 15.41 12.11
C VAL A 47 10.18 14.35 13.20
N GLU A 48 9.36 14.38 14.24
CA GLU A 48 9.31 13.32 15.27
C GLU A 48 8.19 12.31 14.97
N GLY A 49 8.39 11.04 15.32
CA GLY A 49 7.37 10.02 15.12
C GLY A 49 7.73 8.63 15.65
N PRO A 50 6.74 7.74 15.80
CA PRO A 50 6.95 6.39 16.33
C PRO A 50 7.58 5.45 15.28
N LEU A 51 8.89 5.55 15.06
CA LEU A 51 9.64 4.78 14.05
C LEU A 51 9.34 3.28 14.06
N GLU A 52 9.42 2.65 15.22
CA GLU A 52 9.24 1.19 15.35
C GLU A 52 7.86 0.74 14.82
N ARG A 53 6.82 1.51 15.15
CA ARG A 53 5.45 1.23 14.69
C ARG A 53 5.32 1.43 13.18
N TRP A 54 5.98 2.44 12.62
CA TRP A 54 5.93 2.70 11.18
C TRP A 54 6.75 1.70 10.37
N TYR A 55 7.86 1.17 10.92
CA TYR A 55 8.57 0.06 10.32
C TYR A 55 7.69 -1.18 10.18
N GLN A 56 7.01 -1.56 11.26
CA GLN A 56 6.09 -2.70 11.25
C GLN A 56 4.97 -2.50 10.21
N LEU A 57 4.35 -1.32 10.20
CA LEU A 57 3.32 -0.98 9.22
C LEU A 57 3.84 -1.04 7.78
N ARG A 58 5.04 -0.51 7.50
CA ARG A 58 5.65 -0.56 6.17
C ARG A 58 5.82 -2.01 5.71
N ASP A 59 6.33 -2.87 6.59
CA ASP A 59 6.61 -4.25 6.28
C ASP A 59 5.30 -5.05 6.09
N ASP A 60 4.25 -4.73 6.85
CA ASP A 60 2.93 -5.32 6.72
C ASP A 60 2.27 -4.97 5.37
N ILE A 61 2.29 -3.69 4.96
CA ILE A 61 1.73 -3.29 3.67
C ILE A 61 2.52 -3.93 2.52
N HIS A 62 3.86 -3.96 2.61
CA HIS A 62 4.69 -4.60 1.59
C HIS A 62 4.35 -6.08 1.43
N ARG A 63 4.25 -6.81 2.55
CA ARG A 63 3.90 -8.22 2.56
C ARG A 63 2.52 -8.46 1.95
N ASP A 64 1.50 -7.70 2.37
CA ASP A 64 0.13 -7.82 1.84
C ASP A 64 0.08 -7.59 0.31
N VAL A 65 0.77 -6.56 -0.19
CA VAL A 65 0.86 -6.27 -1.63
C VAL A 65 1.55 -7.38 -2.40
N CYS A 66 2.69 -7.87 -1.92
CA CYS A 66 3.43 -8.95 -2.58
C CYS A 66 2.67 -10.29 -2.55
N GLU A 67 1.91 -10.57 -1.49
CA GLU A 67 1.15 -11.81 -1.37
C GLU A 67 -0.13 -11.81 -2.19
N ARG A 68 -0.81 -10.66 -2.30
CA ARG A 68 -2.18 -10.57 -2.85
C ARG A 68 -2.28 -9.83 -4.18
N GLY A 69 -1.32 -8.97 -4.48
CA GLY A 69 -1.27 -8.15 -5.69
C GLY A 69 -0.33 -8.67 -6.78
N TYR A 70 0.46 -9.70 -6.49
CA TYR A 70 1.42 -10.27 -7.43
C TYR A 70 0.97 -11.61 -7.99
N ASP A 71 0.90 -11.70 -9.32
CA ASP A 71 0.65 -12.94 -10.06
C ASP A 71 1.99 -13.61 -10.38
N LYS A 72 2.30 -14.69 -9.64
CA LYS A 72 3.54 -15.47 -9.80
C LYS A 72 3.59 -16.26 -11.12
N GLU A 73 2.45 -16.66 -11.66
CA GLU A 73 2.40 -17.42 -12.92
C GLU A 73 2.73 -16.51 -14.10
N ARG A 74 2.21 -15.28 -14.07
CA ARG A 74 2.42 -14.28 -15.13
C ARG A 74 3.59 -13.34 -14.87
N ASN A 75 4.23 -13.45 -13.71
CA ASN A 75 5.36 -12.63 -13.26
C ASN A 75 5.08 -11.12 -13.36
N THR A 76 3.93 -10.71 -12.83
CA THR A 76 3.44 -9.32 -12.93
C THR A 76 2.59 -8.95 -11.72
N PHE A 77 2.54 -7.66 -11.38
CA PHE A 77 1.48 -7.13 -10.52
C PHE A 77 0.17 -7.06 -11.30
N THR A 78 -0.94 -7.19 -10.58
CA THR A 78 -2.29 -7.09 -11.12
C THR A 78 -2.89 -5.72 -10.79
N GLN A 79 -3.99 -5.37 -11.44
CA GLN A 79 -4.68 -4.11 -11.21
C GLN A 79 -5.23 -4.02 -9.78
N SER A 80 -5.83 -5.11 -9.31
CA SER A 80 -6.44 -5.24 -7.99
C SER A 80 -6.33 -6.66 -7.47
N TYR A 81 -6.37 -6.83 -6.15
CA TYR A 81 -6.24 -8.14 -5.52
C TYR A 81 -7.27 -9.15 -6.06
N GLY A 82 -6.79 -10.36 -6.38
CA GLY A 82 -7.61 -11.43 -6.95
C GLY A 82 -8.03 -11.21 -8.42
N SER A 83 -7.67 -10.10 -9.05
CA SER A 83 -7.90 -9.87 -10.48
C SER A 83 -6.77 -10.44 -11.34
N LYS A 84 -7.08 -10.81 -12.60
CA LYS A 84 -6.09 -11.09 -13.65
C LYS A 84 -5.87 -9.88 -14.57
N GLU A 85 -6.56 -8.78 -14.33
CA GLU A 85 -6.33 -7.52 -15.06
C GLU A 85 -5.00 -6.90 -14.62
N LEU A 86 -4.40 -6.10 -15.49
CA LEU A 86 -3.15 -5.35 -15.21
C LEU A 86 -3.47 -3.89 -14.92
#